data_AF-A0A2D6TTI0-F1
#
_entry.id   AF-A0A2D6TTI0-F1
#
_cell.length_a   1.000
_cell.length_b   1.000
_cell.length_c   1.000
_cell.angle_alpha   90.00
_cell.angle_beta   90.00
_cell.angle_gamma   90.00
#
_symmetry.space_group_name_H-M   'P 1'
#
loop_
_entity.id
_entity.type
_entity.pdbx_description
1 polymer ?
#
loop_
_entity_poly.entity_id
_entity_poly.type
_entity_poly.pdbx_seq_one_letter_code
_entity_poly.pdbx_strand_id
1 'polypeptide(L)'
;MRYLMITALLFILFSMPAYADEAADMSTPERVEVAKAFDVDDIIQLSFKTSKMLSTISKCMLAGQQEDVCYCDNMDTVNQHQKVLKNTLKTHPEWEGKQVTFTDPQGMGMTVSFVGYQQQTEQIDALSCETK
;
A
#
# COMPACT_ATOMS: atom_id res chain seq x y z
N MET A 1 63.19 -27.85 17.18
CA MET A 1 62.19 -26.83 17.54
C MET A 1 61.25 -26.66 16.35
N ARG A 2 59.94 -26.82 16.59
CA ARG A 2 58.88 -26.82 15.59
C ARG A 2 58.48 -25.39 15.26
N TYR A 3 58.65 -24.98 14.01
CA TYR A 3 57.79 -23.96 13.40
C TYR A 3 56.73 -24.71 12.60
N LEU A 4 55.46 -24.44 12.84
CA LEU A 4 54.39 -24.45 11.84
C LEU A 4 53.03 -24.04 12.46
N MET A 5 52.38 -23.16 11.71
CA MET A 5 50.93 -22.98 11.53
C MET A 5 50.09 -22.22 12.55
N ILE A 6 49.81 -20.98 12.15
CA ILE A 6 48.56 -20.23 12.26
C ILE A 6 47.34 -21.16 12.32
N THR A 7 46.50 -20.99 13.34
CA THR A 7 45.03 -21.16 13.27
C THR A 7 44.43 -20.32 14.40
N ALA A 8 44.44 -19.00 14.19
CA ALA A 8 43.48 -18.12 14.84
C ALA A 8 42.14 -18.36 14.16
N LEU A 9 41.31 -19.26 14.70
CA LEU A 9 39.95 -19.44 14.24
C LEU A 9 39.07 -19.89 15.41
N LEU A 10 37.89 -19.27 15.47
CA LEU A 10 36.79 -19.48 16.42
C LEU A 10 36.87 -18.67 17.73
N PHE A 11 37.07 -17.37 17.56
CA PHE A 11 36.42 -16.38 18.42
C PHE A 11 34.93 -16.28 18.02
N ILE A 12 34.05 -16.52 19.00
CA ILE A 12 32.72 -15.95 19.14
C ILE A 12 31.71 -16.26 18.02
N LEU A 13 31.05 -17.42 18.12
CA LEU A 13 29.68 -17.52 17.63
C LEU A 13 28.77 -16.90 18.71
N PHE A 14 28.39 -15.66 18.44
CA PHE A 14 27.37 -14.93 19.17
C PHE A 14 26.10 -15.79 19.25
N SER A 15 25.67 -16.03 20.49
CA SER A 15 24.30 -16.35 20.84
C SER A 15 23.38 -15.23 20.34
N MET A 16 22.86 -15.37 19.12
CA MET A 16 21.67 -14.64 18.74
C MET A 16 20.49 -15.26 19.50
N PRO A 17 19.67 -14.47 20.21
CA PRO A 17 18.35 -14.93 20.54
C PRO A 17 17.65 -15.16 19.20
N ALA A 18 17.26 -16.41 18.94
CA ALA A 18 16.27 -16.69 17.93
C ALA A 18 15.00 -15.95 18.35
N TYR A 19 14.87 -14.70 17.92
CA TYR A 19 13.56 -14.18 17.61
C TYR A 19 13.06 -15.11 16.51
N ALA A 20 12.26 -16.09 16.93
CA ALA A 20 11.16 -16.53 16.11
C ALA A 20 10.34 -15.26 15.86
N ASP A 21 10.75 -14.49 14.85
CA ASP A 21 9.85 -13.66 14.10
C ASP A 21 8.83 -14.66 13.61
N GLU A 22 7.68 -14.71 14.30
CA GLU A 22 6.46 -15.21 13.73
C GLU A 22 6.43 -14.58 12.34
N ALA A 23 6.67 -15.39 11.30
CA ALA A 23 6.46 -14.94 9.95
C ALA A 23 5.03 -14.46 9.95
N ALA A 24 4.85 -13.14 10.03
CA ALA A 24 3.56 -12.49 9.94
C ALA A 24 2.91 -13.19 8.77
N ASP A 25 1.79 -13.86 9.05
CA ASP A 25 1.06 -14.65 8.07
C ASP A 25 0.75 -13.71 6.91
N MET A 26 1.65 -13.66 5.93
CA MET A 26 1.53 -12.89 4.71
C MET A 26 0.57 -13.67 3.84
N SER A 27 -0.65 -13.89 4.35
CA SER A 27 -1.75 -14.44 3.60
C SER A 27 -1.92 -13.50 2.42
N THR A 28 -1.55 -13.97 1.23
CA THR A 28 -1.79 -13.23 -0.01
C THR A 28 -3.26 -12.81 -0.01
N PRO A 29 -3.58 -11.52 -0.18
CA PRO A 29 -4.94 -11.03 -0.07
C PRO A 29 -5.88 -11.86 -0.94
N GLU A 30 -7.04 -12.23 -0.39
CA GLU A 30 -8.04 -13.01 -1.11
C GLU A 30 -8.42 -12.30 -2.41
N ARG A 31 -8.58 -13.06 -3.50
CA ARG A 31 -8.96 -12.51 -4.81
C ARG A 31 -10.46 -12.66 -5.06
N VAL A 32 -11.09 -11.58 -5.50
CA VAL A 32 -12.50 -11.54 -5.92
C VAL A 32 -12.58 -11.18 -7.40
N GLU A 33 -13.40 -11.88 -8.17
CA GLU A 33 -13.70 -11.53 -9.56
C GLU A 33 -15.02 -10.76 -9.66
N VAL A 34 -15.01 -9.66 -10.39
CA VAL A 34 -16.19 -8.80 -10.60
C VAL A 34 -16.82 -9.13 -11.95
N ALA A 35 -18.11 -9.49 -11.91
CA ALA A 35 -18.85 -9.91 -13.10
C ALA A 35 -19.81 -8.84 -13.65
N LYS A 36 -20.15 -7.80 -12.87
CA LYS A 36 -21.18 -6.81 -13.27
C LYS A 36 -20.55 -5.50 -13.71
N ALA A 37 -21.06 -4.92 -14.79
CA ALA A 37 -20.52 -3.70 -15.37
C ALA A 37 -20.62 -2.46 -14.45
N PHE A 38 -21.66 -2.35 -13.61
CA PHE A 38 -21.79 -1.21 -12.69
C PHE A 38 -20.78 -1.27 -11.54
N ASP A 39 -20.38 -2.46 -11.11
CA ASP A 39 -19.33 -2.66 -10.10
C ASP A 39 -17.97 -2.20 -10.65
N VAL A 40 -17.77 -2.35 -11.97
CA VAL A 40 -16.56 -1.87 -12.66
C VAL A 40 -16.47 -0.35 -12.67
N ASP A 41 -17.59 0.37 -12.79
CA ASP A 41 -17.60 1.84 -12.77
C ASP A 41 -17.11 2.42 -11.43
N ASP A 42 -17.49 1.80 -10.30
CA ASP A 42 -17.03 2.18 -8.97
C ASP A 42 -15.51 1.99 -8.83
N ILE A 43 -14.98 0.88 -9.35
CA ILE A 43 -13.54 0.58 -9.35
C ILE A 43 -12.77 1.57 -10.26
N ILE A 44 -13.33 1.89 -11.43
CA ILE A 44 -12.76 2.89 -12.34
C ILE A 44 -12.70 4.25 -11.66
N GLN A 45 -13.80 4.70 -11.03
CA GLN A 45 -13.85 5.99 -10.34
C GLN A 45 -12.79 6.06 -9.23
N LEU A 46 -12.68 5.00 -8.43
CA LEU A 46 -11.64 4.89 -7.40
C LEU A 46 -10.24 4.98 -8.00
N SER A 47 -9.97 4.20 -9.05
CA SER A 47 -8.68 4.16 -9.76
C SER A 47 -8.27 5.53 -10.31
N PHE A 48 -9.22 6.29 -10.89
CA PHE A 48 -8.98 7.66 -11.34
C PHE A 48 -8.61 8.59 -10.18
N LYS A 49 -9.30 8.49 -9.04
CA LYS A 49 -9.00 9.31 -7.85
C LYS A 49 -7.65 8.96 -7.25
N THR A 50 -7.32 7.68 -7.14
CA THR A 50 -5.99 7.22 -6.71
C THR A 50 -4.90 7.77 -7.62
N SER A 51 -5.06 7.64 -8.95
CA SER A 51 -4.07 8.13 -9.92
C SER A 51 -3.87 9.64 -9.82
N LYS A 52 -4.95 10.40 -9.61
CA LYS A 52 -4.88 11.85 -9.39
C LYS A 52 -4.10 12.17 -8.12
N MET A 53 -4.41 11.50 -7.01
CA MET A 53 -3.70 11.68 -5.73
C MET A 53 -2.21 11.40 -5.90
N LEU A 54 -1.83 10.22 -6.39
CA LEU A 54 -0.44 9.83 -6.60
C LEU A 54 0.30 10.81 -7.52
N SER A 55 -0.34 11.26 -8.61
CA SER A 55 0.25 12.23 -9.52
C SER A 55 0.51 13.58 -8.84
N THR A 56 -0.43 14.07 -8.03
CA THR A 56 -0.28 15.32 -7.30
C THR A 56 0.83 15.24 -6.26
N ILE A 57 0.84 14.17 -5.44
CA ILE A 57 1.86 13.94 -4.41
C ILE A 57 3.25 13.81 -5.05
N SER A 58 3.35 12.99 -6.11
CA SER A 58 4.61 12.80 -6.83
C SER A 58 5.16 14.12 -7.40
N LYS A 59 4.31 14.98 -7.97
CA LYS A 59 4.74 16.31 -8.46
C LYS A 59 5.26 17.20 -7.34
N CYS A 60 4.61 17.17 -6.17
CA CYS A 60 5.07 17.92 -5.01
C CYS A 60 6.44 17.41 -4.52
N MET A 61 6.63 16.10 -4.45
CA MET A 61 7.93 15.51 -4.05
C MET A 61 9.03 15.83 -5.07
N LEU A 62 8.72 15.80 -6.37
CA LEU A 62 9.64 16.21 -7.43
C LEU A 62 10.01 17.71 -7.37
N ALA A 63 9.19 18.54 -6.73
CA ALA A 63 9.50 19.93 -6.43
C ALA A 63 10.40 20.11 -5.19
N GLY A 64 10.82 19.01 -4.54
CA GLY A 64 11.77 18.99 -3.43
C GLY A 64 11.17 18.99 -2.03
N GLN A 65 9.85 18.82 -1.90
CA GLN A 65 9.16 18.71 -0.61
C GLN A 65 9.21 17.27 -0.07
N GLN A 66 9.10 17.12 1.24
CA GLN A 66 8.97 15.80 1.89
C GLN A 66 7.59 15.18 1.62
N GLU A 67 7.52 13.85 1.60
CA GLU A 67 6.27 13.11 1.30
C GLU A 67 5.12 13.50 2.23
N ASP A 68 5.34 13.54 3.54
CA ASP A 68 4.32 13.93 4.53
C ASP A 68 3.81 15.35 4.29
N VAL A 69 4.72 16.30 3.99
CA VAL A 69 4.37 17.68 3.65
C VAL A 69 3.53 17.71 2.38
N CYS A 70 3.86 16.89 1.38
CA CYS A 70 3.09 16.81 0.15
C CYS A 70 1.69 16.25 0.37
N TYR A 71 1.52 15.24 1.22
CA TYR A 71 0.19 14.77 1.60
C TYR A 71 -0.59 15.86 2.33
N CYS A 72 0.03 16.55 3.29
CA CYS A 72 -0.61 17.62 4.05
C CYS A 72 -1.00 18.83 3.21
N ASP A 73 -0.12 19.32 2.33
CA ASP A 73 -0.41 20.44 1.44
C ASP A 73 -1.44 20.09 0.35
N ASN A 74 -1.75 18.80 0.15
CA ASN A 74 -2.72 18.32 -0.85
C ASN A 74 -3.89 17.54 -0.23
N MET A 75 -4.25 17.82 1.02
CA MET A 75 -5.29 17.08 1.76
C MET A 75 -6.65 17.09 1.08
N ASP A 76 -7.01 18.10 0.29
CA ASP A 76 -8.26 18.08 -0.48
C ASP A 76 -8.31 16.91 -1.49
N THR A 77 -7.18 16.63 -2.14
CA THR A 77 -7.09 15.52 -3.10
C THR A 77 -7.11 14.18 -2.39
N VAL A 78 -6.41 14.07 -1.25
CA VAL A 78 -6.42 12.91 -0.36
C VAL A 78 -7.84 12.62 0.12
N ASN A 79 -8.52 13.61 0.69
CA ASN A 79 -9.88 13.50 1.21
C ASN A 79 -10.88 13.06 0.14
N GLN A 80 -10.72 13.53 -1.10
CA GLN A 80 -11.55 13.07 -2.22
C GLN A 80 -11.32 11.58 -2.54
N HIS A 81 -10.08 11.12 -2.55
CA HIS A 81 -9.76 9.70 -2.74
C HIS A 81 -10.34 8.85 -1.61
N GLN A 82 -10.06 9.21 -0.35
CA GLN A 82 -10.57 8.51 0.82
C GLN A 82 -12.10 8.45 0.85
N LYS A 83 -12.79 9.53 0.48
CA LYS A 83 -14.25 9.56 0.39
C LYS A 83 -14.79 8.56 -0.64
N VAL A 84 -14.15 8.47 -1.80
CA VAL A 84 -14.57 7.50 -2.84
C VAL A 84 -14.28 6.09 -2.37
N LEU A 85 -13.10 5.81 -1.80
CA LEU A 85 -12.78 4.49 -1.23
C LEU A 85 -13.81 4.04 -0.18
N LYS A 86 -14.14 4.91 0.78
CA LYS A 86 -15.15 4.62 1.83
C LYS A 86 -16.53 4.36 1.24
N ASN A 87 -16.93 5.10 0.21
CA ASN A 87 -18.20 4.87 -0.47
C ASN A 87 -18.21 3.56 -1.26
N THR A 88 -17.14 3.24 -1.98
CA THR A 88 -17.00 1.98 -2.72
C THR A 88 -17.08 0.78 -1.79
N LEU A 89 -16.36 0.79 -0.66
CA LEU A 89 -16.40 -0.29 0.33
C LEU A 89 -17.74 -0.37 1.07
N LYS A 90 -18.48 0.74 1.18
CA LYS A 90 -19.85 0.71 1.71
C LYS A 90 -20.82 0.01 0.74
N THR A 91 -20.62 0.17 -0.56
CA THR A 91 -21.42 -0.50 -1.59
C THR A 91 -21.02 -1.97 -1.74
N HIS A 92 -19.72 -2.26 -1.66
CA HIS A 92 -19.12 -3.59 -1.87
C HIS A 92 -18.27 -4.01 -0.65
N PRO A 93 -18.91 -4.29 0.50
CA PRO A 93 -18.19 -4.65 1.72
C PRO A 93 -17.36 -5.94 1.57
N GLU A 94 -17.72 -6.82 0.64
CA GLU A 94 -16.99 -8.04 0.35
C GLU A 94 -15.61 -7.82 -0.30
N TRP A 95 -15.28 -6.59 -0.72
CA TRP A 95 -13.97 -6.22 -1.26
C TRP A 95 -12.98 -5.73 -0.21
N GLU A 96 -13.44 -5.49 1.01
CA GLU A 96 -12.60 -5.04 2.12
C GLU A 96 -11.46 -6.03 2.39
N GLY A 97 -10.22 -5.53 2.42
CA GLY A 97 -9.03 -6.37 2.63
C GLY A 97 -8.65 -7.27 1.45
N LYS A 98 -9.29 -7.12 0.27
CA LYS A 98 -9.10 -8.04 -0.87
C LYS A 98 -8.38 -7.42 -2.06
N GLN A 99 -7.97 -8.29 -2.98
CA GLN A 99 -7.61 -7.94 -4.34
C GLN A 99 -8.80 -8.22 -5.26
N VAL A 100 -9.24 -7.21 -6.00
CA VAL A 100 -10.40 -7.29 -6.87
C VAL A 100 -9.94 -7.26 -8.31
N THR A 101 -10.23 -8.34 -9.03
CA THR A 101 -9.92 -8.47 -10.46
C THR A 101 -11.19 -8.28 -11.27
N PHE A 102 -11.10 -7.50 -12.34
CA PHE A 102 -12.21 -7.20 -13.22
C PHE A 102 -11.71 -7.08 -14.66
N THR A 103 -12.62 -7.15 -15.62
CA THR A 103 -12.34 -6.80 -17.02
C THR A 103 -12.85 -5.40 -17.27
N ASP A 104 -11.98 -4.51 -17.71
CA ASP A 104 -12.37 -3.14 -18.04
C ASP A 104 -13.26 -3.10 -19.31
N PRO A 105 -13.88 -1.95 -19.64
CA PRO A 105 -14.69 -1.81 -20.85
C PRO A 105 -13.94 -2.07 -22.17
N GLN A 106 -12.61 -2.13 -22.16
CA GLN A 106 -11.76 -2.43 -23.31
C GLN A 106 -11.40 -3.92 -23.43
N GLY A 107 -11.85 -4.76 -22.49
CA GLY A 107 -11.55 -6.20 -22.48
C GLY A 107 -10.23 -6.54 -21.77
N MET A 108 -9.61 -5.60 -21.06
CA MET A 108 -8.34 -5.80 -20.35
C MET A 108 -8.60 -6.27 -18.92
N GLY A 109 -7.96 -7.38 -18.53
CA GLY A 109 -7.97 -7.87 -17.15
C GLY A 109 -7.14 -6.94 -16.25
N MET A 110 -7.79 -6.36 -15.25
CA MET A 110 -7.23 -5.39 -14.32
C MET A 110 -7.38 -5.93 -12.90
N THR A 111 -6.38 -5.72 -12.04
CA THR A 111 -6.45 -6.05 -10.61
C THR A 111 -6.19 -4.81 -9.77
N VAL A 112 -7.07 -4.56 -8.81
CA VAL A 112 -6.99 -3.46 -7.84
C VAL A 112 -6.85 -4.04 -6.44
N SER A 113 -5.98 -3.44 -5.61
CA SER A 113 -5.73 -3.87 -4.24
C SER A 113 -6.44 -2.96 -3.25
N PHE A 114 -7.60 -3.37 -2.74
CA PHE A 114 -8.34 -2.61 -1.73
C PHE A 114 -7.61 -2.60 -0.40
N VAL A 115 -6.97 -3.72 -0.01
CA VAL A 115 -6.07 -3.76 1.15
C VAL A 115 -4.95 -2.71 1.04
N GLY A 116 -4.37 -2.54 -0.15
CA GLY A 116 -3.33 -1.52 -0.38
C GLY A 116 -3.86 -0.10 -0.23
N TYR A 117 -5.07 0.19 -0.74
CA TYR A 117 -5.70 1.50 -0.58
C TYR A 117 -6.08 1.80 0.86
N GLN A 118 -6.52 0.80 1.62
CA GLN A 118 -6.84 0.94 3.04
C GLN A 118 -5.57 1.23 3.86
N GLN A 119 -4.50 0.46 3.67
CA GLN A 119 -3.21 0.70 4.32
C GLN A 119 -2.64 2.09 4.00
N GLN A 120 -2.74 2.53 2.74
CA GLN A 120 -2.33 3.89 2.36
C GLN A 120 -3.18 4.94 3.07
N THR A 121 -4.50 4.72 3.19
CA THR A 121 -5.39 5.63 3.91
C THR A 121 -5.03 5.72 5.40
N GLU A 122 -4.75 4.59 6.04
CA GLU A 122 -4.35 4.54 7.46
C GLU A 122 -3.02 5.27 7.71
N GLN A 123 -2.04 5.11 6.82
CA GLN A 123 -0.77 5.83 6.90
C GLN A 123 -0.96 7.34 6.77
N ILE A 124 -1.83 7.77 5.85
CA ILE A 124 -2.12 9.19 5.66
C ILE A 124 -2.93 9.75 6.84
N ASP A 125 -3.89 9.00 7.38
CA ASP A 125 -4.67 9.41 8.56
C ASP A 125 -3.80 9.52 9.82
N ALA A 126 -2.66 8.81 9.87
CA ALA A 126 -1.66 8.96 10.92
C ALA A 126 -0.81 10.24 10.79
N LEU A 127 -0.86 10.94 9.65
CA LEU A 127 -0.16 12.20 9.48
C LEU A 127 -0.82 13.29 10.33
N SER A 128 -0.03 13.91 11.19
CA SER A 128 -0.45 15.08 11.96
C SER A 128 -0.34 16.35 11.11
N CYS A 129 -1.15 16.45 10.06
CA CYS A 129 -1.19 17.63 9.22
C CYS A 129 -1.72 18.82 10.02
N GLU A 130 -0.85 19.77 10.37
CA GLU A 130 -1.28 21.04 10.93
C GLU A 130 -2.13 21.76 9.87
N THR A 131 -3.42 21.98 10.16
CA THR A 131 -4.28 22.83 9.32
C THR A 131 -3.68 24.22 9.27
N LYS A 132 -3.16 24.61 8.09
CA LYS A 132 -2.73 25.99 7.80
C LYS A 132 -3.94 26.92 7.69
#